data_AF-W2QDR8-F1
#
_entry.id   AF-W2QDR8-F1
#
_cell.length_a   1.000
_cell.length_b   1.000
_cell.length_c   1.000
_cell.angle_alpha   90.00
_cell.angle_beta   90.00
_cell.angle_gamma   90.00
#
_symmetry.space_group_name_H-M   'P 1'
#
loop_
_entity.id
_entity.type
_entity.pdbx_description
1 polymer ?
#
loop_
_entity_poly.entity_id
_entity_poly.type
_entity_poly.pdbx_seq_one_letter_code
_entity_poly.pdbx_strand_id
1 'polypeptide(L)'
;MTADLNQDSRVASPANPSQRLLRVHHAAIEADSEDEERSLTTREMKKMMKNLTTKEEFASTLGISQLINSDLNGGALMRFMQSSEYLKYRAYMDFLNDMAKNSKYKDLVRQIKAK
;
A
#
# COMPACT_ATOMS: atom_id res chain seq x y z
N MET A 1 -82.83 -15.43 -21.08
CA MET A 1 -82.38 -14.94 -19.77
C MET A 1 -81.02 -14.32 -19.97
N THR A 2 -80.93 -13.05 -19.60
CA THR A 2 -79.85 -12.09 -19.89
C THR A 2 -78.58 -12.41 -19.11
N ALA A 3 -77.45 -12.46 -19.82
CA ALA A 3 -76.13 -12.33 -19.23
C ALA A 3 -75.82 -10.84 -19.11
N ASP A 4 -75.59 -10.36 -17.90
CA ASP A 4 -74.86 -9.12 -17.62
C ASP A 4 -74.44 -9.08 -16.15
N LEU A 5 -73.16 -8.80 -15.90
CA LEU A 5 -72.65 -7.77 -14.98
C LEU A 5 -71.12 -7.99 -14.84
N ASN A 6 -70.36 -7.14 -15.52
CA ASN A 6 -69.61 -6.00 -14.96
C ASN A 6 -68.22 -6.40 -14.43
N GLN A 7 -67.19 -5.99 -15.18
CA GLN A 7 -66.32 -4.86 -14.84
C GLN A 7 -65.41 -5.18 -13.66
N ASP A 8 -64.10 -5.27 -13.89
CA ASP A 8 -63.27 -4.11 -13.63
C ASP A 8 -61.84 -4.29 -14.14
N SER A 9 -61.28 -3.17 -14.55
CA SER A 9 -59.95 -3.03 -15.11
C SER A 9 -58.92 -3.20 -14.00
N ARG A 10 -57.95 -4.10 -14.18
CA ARG A 10 -56.71 -4.01 -13.41
C ARG A 10 -55.54 -4.55 -14.22
N VAL A 11 -55.02 -3.65 -15.05
CA VAL A 11 -53.61 -3.65 -15.47
C VAL A 11 -52.77 -3.64 -14.18
N ALA A 12 -52.32 -4.80 -13.75
CA ALA A 12 -51.19 -4.89 -12.84
C ALA A 12 -49.93 -4.95 -13.71
N SER A 13 -49.41 -3.78 -14.06
CA SER A 13 -48.08 -3.67 -14.63
C SER A 13 -47.07 -4.32 -13.67
N PRO A 14 -46.03 -4.97 -14.21
CA PRO A 14 -45.18 -5.89 -13.47
C PRO A 14 -44.40 -5.17 -12.37
N ALA A 15 -44.19 -5.90 -11.28
CA ALA A 15 -43.42 -5.53 -10.10
C ALA A 15 -42.30 -4.54 -10.41
N ASN A 16 -42.35 -3.34 -9.81
CA ASN A 16 -41.20 -2.44 -9.79
C ASN A 16 -40.05 -3.13 -9.05
N PRO A 17 -38.95 -3.55 -9.69
CA PRO A 17 -37.74 -3.81 -8.94
C PRO A 17 -37.24 -2.44 -8.47
N SER A 18 -37.30 -2.17 -7.17
CA SER A 18 -36.60 -1.03 -6.58
C SER A 18 -35.10 -1.23 -6.81
N GLN A 19 -34.58 -0.71 -7.92
CA GLN A 19 -33.16 -0.73 -8.21
C GLN A 19 -32.46 0.28 -7.32
N ARG A 20 -31.86 -0.22 -6.24
CA ARG A 20 -30.97 0.54 -5.39
C ARG A 20 -29.63 0.70 -6.13
N LEU A 21 -29.54 1.72 -6.99
CA LEU A 21 -28.32 1.99 -7.76
C LEU A 21 -27.19 2.42 -6.80
N LEU A 22 -26.17 1.57 -6.65
CA LEU A 22 -24.91 2.00 -6.03
C LEU A 22 -24.29 3.10 -6.90
N ARG A 23 -24.00 4.25 -6.29
CA ARG A 23 -23.31 5.36 -6.96
C ARG A 23 -21.92 4.88 -7.37
N VAL A 24 -21.73 4.65 -8.66
CA VAL A 24 -20.41 4.38 -9.25
C VAL A 24 -19.67 5.71 -9.33
N HIS A 25 -18.59 5.84 -8.55
CA HIS A 25 -17.62 6.91 -8.73
C HIS A 25 -16.73 6.57 -9.93
N HIS A 26 -16.76 7.39 -10.98
CA HIS A 26 -15.76 7.33 -12.04
C HIS A 26 -14.48 7.98 -11.49
N ALA A 27 -13.46 7.16 -11.22
CA ALA A 27 -12.10 7.65 -11.09
C ALA A 27 -11.49 7.60 -12.49
N ALA A 28 -11.35 8.77 -13.12
CA ALA A 28 -10.43 8.93 -14.24
C ALA A 28 -9.02 8.87 -13.64
N ILE A 29 -8.39 7.71 -13.67
CA ILE A 29 -7.00 7.55 -13.26
C ILE A 29 -6.16 8.02 -14.44
N GLU A 30 -5.88 9.32 -14.48
CA GLU A 30 -4.72 9.81 -15.21
C GLU A 30 -3.49 9.10 -14.63
N ALA A 31 -2.66 8.55 -15.51
CA ALA A 31 -1.48 7.80 -15.14
C ALA A 31 -0.40 8.74 -14.56
N ASP A 32 -0.58 9.15 -13.32
CA ASP A 32 0.52 9.49 -12.42
C ASP A 32 0.30 8.63 -11.19
N SER A 33 1.15 7.61 -11.04
CA SER A 33 1.05 6.61 -9.98
C SER A 33 0.98 7.31 -8.63
N GLU A 34 -0.24 7.43 -8.08
CA GLU A 34 -0.50 7.59 -6.65
C GLU A 34 0.06 6.33 -5.97
N ASP A 35 1.39 6.32 -5.81
CA ASP A 35 2.16 5.28 -5.16
C ASP A 35 1.63 5.19 -3.73
N GLU A 36 0.89 4.11 -3.47
CA GLU A 36 0.21 3.86 -2.22
C GLU A 36 1.15 4.20 -1.05
N GLU A 37 0.77 5.19 -0.22
CA GLU A 37 1.54 5.80 0.88
C GLU A 37 2.20 4.80 1.88
N ARG A 38 1.86 3.52 1.75
CA ARG A 38 2.44 2.37 2.43
C ARG A 38 3.81 1.95 1.91
N SER A 39 4.14 2.15 0.65
CA SER A 39 5.36 1.63 0.03
C SER A 39 6.41 2.72 -0.18
N LEU A 40 7.68 2.38 0.02
CA LEU A 40 8.76 3.32 -0.23
C LEU A 40 9.09 3.30 -1.72
N THR A 41 9.06 4.46 -2.39
CA THR A 41 9.32 4.48 -3.84
C THR A 41 10.80 4.26 -4.17
N THR A 42 11.09 3.66 -5.33
CA THR A 42 12.48 3.51 -5.82
C THR A 42 13.20 4.84 -5.95
N ARG A 43 12.48 5.91 -6.29
CA ARG A 43 13.02 7.27 -6.40
C ARG A 43 13.52 7.78 -5.04
N GLU A 44 12.74 7.58 -3.99
CA GLU A 44 13.11 7.97 -2.63
C GLU A 44 14.26 7.13 -2.09
N MET A 45 14.22 5.80 -2.27
CA MET A 45 15.33 4.91 -1.89
C MET A 45 16.65 5.35 -2.54
N LYS A 46 16.61 5.72 -3.82
CA LYS A 46 17.79 6.23 -4.53
C LYS A 46 18.25 7.59 -3.99
N LYS A 47 17.33 8.47 -3.58
CA LYS A 47 17.66 9.76 -2.96
C LYS A 47 18.36 9.55 -1.61
N MET A 48 17.82 8.69 -0.75
CA MET A 48 18.44 8.34 0.54
C MET A 48 19.81 7.72 0.36
N MET A 49 19.95 6.78 -0.59
CA MET A 49 21.23 6.16 -0.91
C MET A 49 22.27 7.21 -1.34
N LYS A 50 21.89 8.18 -2.20
CA LYS A 50 22.79 9.28 -2.60
C LYS A 50 23.15 10.21 -1.44
N ASN A 51 22.26 10.38 -0.48
CA ASN A 51 22.49 11.13 0.76
C ASN A 51 23.31 10.34 1.78
N LEU A 52 23.76 9.13 1.45
CA LEU A 52 24.51 8.23 2.32
C LEU A 52 23.75 7.85 3.60
N THR A 53 22.41 7.79 3.53
CA THR A 53 21.58 7.43 4.68
C THR A 53 21.84 5.99 5.11
N THR A 54 22.28 5.80 6.35
CA THR A 54 22.57 4.47 6.91
C THR A 54 21.32 3.73 7.36
N LYS A 55 21.46 2.44 7.68
CA LYS A 55 20.35 1.64 8.21
C LYS A 55 19.87 2.17 9.56
N GLU A 56 20.79 2.62 10.41
CA GLU A 56 20.51 3.16 11.73
C GLU A 56 19.80 4.52 11.65
N GLU A 57 20.28 5.41 10.76
CA GLU A 57 19.67 6.71 10.51
C GLU A 57 18.23 6.54 9.98
N PHE A 58 18.03 5.60 9.05
CA PHE A 58 16.70 5.34 8.50
C PHE A 58 15.76 4.68 9.53
N ALA A 59 16.24 3.69 10.29
CA ALA A 59 15.48 3.10 11.39
C ALA A 59 15.08 4.13 12.45
N SER A 60 15.96 5.10 12.73
CA SER A 60 15.68 6.21 13.66
C SER A 60 14.61 7.15 13.10
N THR A 61 14.67 7.46 11.80
CA THR A 61 13.67 8.30 11.11
C THR A 61 12.28 7.65 11.15
N LEU A 62 12.23 6.33 11.05
CA LEU A 62 11.01 5.53 11.14
C LEU A 62 10.54 5.27 12.58
N GLY A 63 11.32 5.68 13.60
CA GLY A 63 10.99 5.45 15.01
C GLY A 63 11.07 3.99 15.46
N ILE A 64 11.69 3.12 14.67
CA ILE A 64 11.80 1.68 14.94
C ILE A 64 13.19 1.25 15.41
N SER A 65 14.12 2.18 15.61
CA SER A 65 15.50 1.89 16.01
C SER A 65 15.57 1.05 17.29
N GLN A 66 14.73 1.34 18.29
CA GLN A 66 14.64 0.55 19.51
C GLN A 66 14.04 -0.84 19.25
N LEU A 67 12.97 -0.92 18.45
CA LEU A 67 12.26 -2.16 18.15
C LEU A 67 13.12 -3.17 17.37
N ILE A 68 13.95 -2.69 16.44
CA ILE A 68 14.88 -3.54 15.68
C ILE A 68 15.94 -4.19 16.58
N ASN A 69 16.38 -3.47 17.61
CA ASN A 69 17.39 -3.95 18.56
C ASN A 69 16.77 -4.61 19.81
N SER A 70 15.44 -4.71 19.86
CA SER A 70 14.73 -5.35 20.98
C SER A 70 14.57 -6.84 20.72
N ASP A 71 14.65 -7.66 21.77
CA ASP A 71 14.36 -9.09 21.72
C ASP A 71 12.85 -9.36 21.67
N LEU A 72 12.19 -8.87 20.61
CA LEU A 72 10.78 -9.13 20.34
C LEU A 72 10.59 -10.61 20.02
N ASN A 73 9.57 -11.23 20.64
CA ASN A 73 9.28 -12.64 20.46
C ASN A 73 7.80 -12.90 20.13
N GLY A 74 7.55 -14.04 19.48
CA GLY A 74 6.21 -14.53 19.18
C GLY A 74 5.32 -13.51 18.45
N GLY A 75 4.13 -13.27 18.99
CA GLY A 75 3.15 -12.38 18.37
C GLY A 75 3.58 -10.91 18.29
N ALA A 76 4.43 -10.43 19.20
CA ALA A 76 4.94 -9.06 19.15
C ALA A 76 5.89 -8.86 17.97
N LEU A 77 6.77 -9.83 17.72
CA LEU A 77 7.64 -9.84 16.54
C LEU A 77 6.83 -9.90 15.24
N MET A 78 5.83 -10.79 15.16
CA MET A 78 4.97 -10.85 13.96
C MET A 78 4.26 -9.52 13.67
N ARG A 79 3.71 -8.86 14.70
CA ARG A 79 3.07 -7.54 14.55
C ARG A 79 4.06 -6.49 14.09
N PHE A 80 5.27 -6.48 14.66
CA PHE A 80 6.33 -5.57 14.25
C PHE A 80 6.73 -5.80 12.79
N MET A 81 6.92 -7.05 12.37
CA MET A 81 7.28 -7.39 10.99
C MET A 81 6.19 -7.04 9.97
N GLN A 82 4.94 -6.89 10.41
CA GLN A 82 3.80 -6.45 9.58
C GLN A 82 3.59 -4.93 9.58
N SER A 83 4.33 -4.18 10.41
CA SER A 83 4.23 -2.73 10.47
C SER A 83 4.73 -2.07 9.17
N SER A 84 4.11 -0.95 8.79
CA SER A 84 4.51 -0.18 7.61
C SER A 84 5.95 0.30 7.69
N GLU A 85 6.39 0.67 8.89
CA GLU A 85 7.71 1.19 9.18
C GLU A 85 8.77 0.11 8.94
N TYR A 86 8.55 -1.10 9.46
CA TYR A 86 9.46 -2.21 9.23
C TYR A 86 9.51 -2.62 7.75
N LEU A 87 8.37 -2.62 7.06
CA LEU A 87 8.32 -2.93 5.63
C LEU A 87 9.11 -1.90 4.80
N LYS A 88 9.00 -0.60 5.11
CA LYS A 88 9.80 0.47 4.49
C LYS A 88 11.29 0.28 4.77
N TYR A 89 11.65 -0.01 6.01
CA TYR A 89 13.03 -0.31 6.41
C TYR A 89 13.61 -1.49 5.63
N ARG A 90 12.87 -2.61 5.57
CA ARG A 90 13.28 -3.81 4.84
C ARG A 90 13.44 -3.52 3.35
N ALA A 91 12.49 -2.82 2.73
CA ALA A 91 12.57 -2.45 1.32
C ALA A 91 13.83 -1.65 1.00
N TYR A 92 14.20 -0.70 1.86
CA TYR A 92 15.44 0.06 1.68
C TYR A 92 16.69 -0.82 1.83
N MET A 93 16.71 -1.74 2.80
CA MET A 93 17.84 -2.68 2.96
C MET A 93 18.00 -3.59 1.74
N ASP A 94 16.91 -4.14 1.22
CA ASP A 94 16.89 -4.99 0.04
C ASP A 94 17.36 -4.20 -1.19
N PHE A 95 16.89 -2.95 -1.35
CA PHE A 95 17.35 -2.03 -2.38
C PHE A 95 18.86 -1.76 -2.31
N LEU A 96 19.42 -1.50 -1.12
CA LEU A 96 20.86 -1.31 -0.95
C LEU A 96 21.64 -2.58 -1.33
N ASN A 97 21.13 -3.76 -0.96
CA ASN A 97 21.77 -5.03 -1.30
C ASN A 97 21.78 -5.28 -2.82
N ASP A 98 20.72 -4.91 -3.53
CA ASP A 98 20.69 -4.99 -4.99
C ASP A 98 21.59 -3.95 -5.64
N MET A 99 21.63 -2.71 -5.12
CA MET A 99 22.54 -1.68 -5.61
C MET A 99 24.01 -2.00 -5.35
N ALA A 100 24.34 -2.77 -4.31
CA ALA A 100 25.69 -3.26 -4.05
C ALA A 100 26.20 -4.22 -5.15
N LYS A 101 25.28 -4.95 -5.81
CA LYS A 101 25.62 -5.83 -6.94
C LYS A 101 25.87 -5.04 -8.22
N ASN A 102 25.32 -3.83 -8.32
CA ASN A 102 25.52 -2.95 -9.46
C ASN A 102 26.88 -2.25 -9.37
N SER A 103 27.75 -2.44 -10.38
CA SER A 103 29.09 -1.85 -10.42
C SER A 103 29.09 -0.32 -10.25
N LYS A 104 28.05 0.37 -10.73
CA LYS A 104 27.93 1.83 -10.64
C LYS A 104 27.72 2.34 -9.21
N TYR A 105 27.03 1.57 -8.36
CA TYR A 105 26.62 2.01 -7.03
C TYR A 105 27.32 1.23 -5.91
N LYS A 106 28.10 0.20 -6.25
CA LYS A 106 28.81 -0.66 -5.30
C LYS A 106 29.64 0.13 -4.29
N ASP A 107 30.45 1.09 -4.74
CA ASP A 107 31.31 1.87 -3.83
C ASP A 107 30.51 2.79 -2.92
N LEU A 108 29.42 3.35 -3.43
CA LEU A 108 28.52 4.21 -2.66
C LEU A 108 27.80 3.41 -1.58
N VAL A 109 27.27 2.22 -1.90
CA VAL A 109 26.68 1.32 -0.91
C VAL A 109 27.73 0.84 0.10
N ARG A 110 28.97 0.61 -0.33
CA ARG A 110 30.08 0.26 0.58
C ARG A 110 30.34 1.36 1.60
N GLN A 111 30.31 2.63 1.19
CA GLN A 111 30.44 3.77 2.09
C GLN A 111 29.31 3.82 3.12
N ILE A 112 28.06 3.61 2.68
CA ILE A 112 26.90 3.59 3.58
C ILE A 112 27.03 2.50 4.64
N LYS A 113 27.52 1.31 4.28
CA LYS A 113 27.68 0.17 5.19
C LYS A 113 28.91 0.26 6.11
N ALA A 114 29.85 1.15 5.82
CA ALA A 114 31.11 1.29 6.57
C ALA A 114 31.08 2.39 7.63
N LYS A 115 29.99 3.17 7.68
CA LYS A 115 29.73 4.24 8.65
C LYS A 115 29.00 3.67 9.86
#